data_AF-A0A7R9V3K0-F1
#
_entry.id   AF-A0A7R9V3K0-F1
#
_cell.length_a   1.000
_cell.length_b   1.000
_cell.length_c   1.000
_cell.angle_alpha   90.00
_cell.angle_beta   90.00
_cell.angle_gamma   90.00
#
_symmetry.space_group_name_H-M   'P 1'
#
loop_
_entity.id
_entity.type
_entity.pdbx_description
1 polymer ?
#
loop_
_entity_poly.entity_id
_entity_poly.type
_entity_poly.pdbx_seq_one_letter_code
_entity_poly.pdbx_strand_id
1 'polypeptide(L)'
;VAVTQSPKHLAALLRVLSAGGSTPLTPSDRSGLHPLLIPLAADGADANQVVCLLRWPQPTCHKGMSLPVVRMARGGTQVTLVARSVDEYLHRLLAEEDAQQGG
;
A
#
# COMPACT_ATOMS: atom_id res chain seq x y z
N VAL A 1 14.23 -18.26 1.12
CA VAL A 1 13.08 -17.40 0.76
C VAL A 1 12.44 -16.88 2.05
N ALA A 2 12.39 -15.57 2.27
CA ALA A 2 11.84 -15.01 3.51
C ALA A 2 10.31 -15.08 3.44
N VAL A 3 9.73 -15.99 4.21
CA VAL A 3 8.28 -16.23 4.26
C VAL A 3 7.66 -15.16 5.17
N THR A 4 7.43 -13.97 4.63
CA THR A 4 6.53 -13.02 5.28
C THR A 4 5.12 -13.52 5.02
N GLN A 5 4.40 -13.96 6.06
CA GLN A 5 2.96 -14.24 5.96
C GLN A 5 2.31 -13.08 5.21
N SER A 6 1.68 -13.38 4.07
CA SER A 6 0.88 -12.42 3.33
C SER A 6 -0.10 -11.77 4.31
N PRO A 7 -0.12 -10.43 4.44
CA PRO A 7 -1.01 -9.75 5.37
C PRO A 7 -2.45 -10.25 5.15
N LYS A 8 -3.14 -10.64 6.23
CA LYS A 8 -4.44 -11.34 6.16
C LYS A 8 -5.47 -10.61 5.29
N HIS A 9 -5.39 -9.28 5.22
CA HIS A 9 -6.33 -8.42 4.50
C HIS A 9 -5.76 -7.83 3.20
N LEU A 10 -4.61 -8.30 2.71
CA LEU A 10 -4.01 -7.77 1.47
C LEU A 10 -4.94 -7.95 0.26
N ALA A 11 -5.56 -9.13 0.13
CA ALA A 11 -6.50 -9.40 -0.97
C ALA A 11 -7.75 -8.52 -0.87
N ALA A 12 -8.22 -8.21 0.34
CA ALA A 12 -9.32 -7.26 0.54
C ALA A 12 -8.90 -5.85 0.13
N LEU A 13 -7.72 -5.39 0.58
CA LEU A 13 -7.19 -4.08 0.22
C LEU A 13 -7.09 -3.89 -1.30
N LEU A 14 -6.54 -4.87 -2.02
CA LEU A 14 -6.45 -4.78 -3.48
C LEU A 14 -7.84 -4.68 -4.14
N ARG A 15 -8.85 -5.37 -3.62
CA ARG A 15 -10.22 -5.23 -4.14
C ARG A 15 -10.80 -3.84 -3.89
N VAL A 16 -10.60 -3.28 -2.70
CA VAL A 16 -11.11 -1.93 -2.39
C VAL A 16 -10.38 -0.88 -3.24
N LEU A 17 -9.06 -1.00 -3.41
CA LEU A 17 -8.29 -0.11 -4.29
C LEU A 17 -8.80 -0.18 -5.74
N SER A 18 -9.02 -1.38 -6.28
CA SER A 18 -9.58 -1.54 -7.62
C SER A 18 -11.01 -0.99 -7.73
N ALA A 19 -11.84 -1.15 -6.70
CA ALA A 19 -13.19 -0.58 -6.67
C ALA A 19 -13.17 0.96 -6.63
N GLY A 20 -12.19 1.55 -5.94
CA GLY A 20 -11.94 2.99 -5.91
C GLY A 20 -11.21 3.55 -7.14
N GLY A 21 -11.12 2.80 -8.24
CA GLY A 21 -10.52 3.24 -9.50
C GLY A 21 -8.99 3.21 -9.55
N SER A 22 -8.33 2.67 -8.52
CA SER A 22 -6.87 2.45 -8.57
C SER A 22 -6.52 1.26 -9.46
N THR A 23 -5.40 1.33 -10.17
CA THR A 23 -4.96 0.25 -11.06
C THR A 23 -3.99 -0.68 -10.33
N PRO A 24 -4.29 -1.97 -10.12
CA PRO A 24 -3.39 -2.88 -9.42
C PRO A 24 -2.08 -3.06 -10.19
N LEU A 25 -0.96 -3.01 -9.47
CA LEU A 25 0.38 -3.18 -10.03
C LEU A 25 0.99 -4.50 -9.57
N THR A 26 1.91 -5.04 -10.36
CA THR A 26 2.66 -6.24 -9.95
C THR A 26 3.75 -5.85 -8.95
N PRO A 27 4.06 -6.69 -7.95
CA PRO A 27 5.13 -6.41 -6.97
C PRO A 27 6.54 -6.33 -7.59
N SER A 28 6.68 -6.76 -8.85
CA SER A 28 7.89 -6.65 -9.66
C SER A 28 8.04 -5.28 -10.33
N ASP A 29 6.96 -4.49 -10.43
CA ASP A 29 6.92 -3.21 -11.13
C ASP A 29 7.50 -2.06 -10.29
N ARG A 30 8.77 -2.21 -9.90
CA ARG A 30 9.49 -1.28 -9.00
C ARG A 30 10.15 -0.12 -9.72
N SER A 31 9.82 0.11 -10.98
CA SER A 31 10.41 1.18 -11.78
C SER A 31 10.12 2.54 -11.15
N GLY A 32 11.18 3.28 -10.83
CA GLY A 32 11.10 4.59 -10.18
C GLY A 32 10.67 4.57 -8.71
N LEU A 33 10.70 3.40 -8.03
CA LEU A 33 10.34 3.28 -6.61
C LEU A 33 11.56 2.96 -5.74
N HIS A 34 11.50 3.35 -4.47
CA HIS A 34 12.54 3.00 -3.49
C HIS A 34 12.62 1.46 -3.31
N PRO A 35 13.82 0.84 -3.19
CA PRO A 35 14.01 -0.62 -3.23
C PRO A 35 13.32 -1.40 -2.09
N LEU A 36 12.99 -0.73 -0.99
CA LEU A 36 12.22 -1.31 0.11
C LEU A 36 10.71 -1.28 -0.14
N LEU A 37 10.22 -0.66 -1.22
CA LEU A 37 8.81 -0.59 -1.53
C LEU A 37 8.34 -1.77 -2.37
N ILE A 38 7.16 -2.26 -2.04
CA ILE A 38 6.44 -3.27 -2.80
C ILE A 38 5.18 -2.59 -3.34
N PRO A 39 5.10 -2.31 -4.65
CA PRO A 39 3.94 -1.64 -5.23
C PRO A 39 2.68 -2.50 -5.10
N LEU A 40 1.55 -1.86 -4.84
CA LEU A 40 0.23 -2.48 -4.76
C LEU A 40 -0.68 -2.00 -5.89
N ALA A 41 -0.84 -0.69 -6.02
CA ALA A 41 -1.68 -0.08 -7.04
C ALA A 41 -1.23 1.35 -7.35
N ALA A 42 -1.40 1.76 -8.60
CA ALA A 42 -1.34 3.17 -9.00
C ALA A 42 -2.66 3.85 -8.63
N ASP A 43 -2.57 5.07 -8.11
CA ASP A 43 -3.73 5.87 -7.77
C ASP A 43 -4.58 6.19 -9.01
N GLY A 44 -5.91 6.18 -8.86
CA GLY A 44 -6.83 6.42 -9.97
C GLY A 44 -6.86 7.87 -10.45
N ALA A 45 -6.56 8.84 -9.59
CA ALA A 45 -6.53 10.25 -9.94
C ALA A 45 -5.15 10.70 -10.47
N ASP A 46 -4.07 10.11 -9.95
CA ASP A 46 -2.71 10.38 -10.41
C ASP A 46 -1.93 9.07 -10.62
N ALA A 47 -1.79 8.65 -11.88
CA ALA A 47 -1.10 7.41 -12.25
C ALA A 47 0.40 7.39 -11.87
N ASN A 48 0.97 8.55 -11.51
CA ASN A 48 2.34 8.65 -11.04
C ASN A 48 2.46 8.40 -9.53
N GLN A 49 1.38 8.54 -8.76
CA GLN A 49 1.31 8.15 -7.36
C GLN A 49 1.04 6.65 -7.23
N VAL A 50 1.89 5.97 -6.45
CA VAL A 50 1.78 4.53 -6.22
C VAL A 50 1.63 4.26 -4.74
N VAL A 51 0.58 3.50 -4.40
CA VAL A 51 0.41 2.93 -3.06
C VAL A 51 1.29 1.69 -2.97
N CYS A 52 2.16 1.65 -1.95
CA CYS A 52 3.15 0.61 -1.74
C CYS A 52 3.12 0.10 -0.30
N LEU A 53 3.61 -1.13 -0.09
CA LEU A 53 4.02 -1.60 1.24
C LEU A 53 5.50 -1.31 1.45
N LEU A 54 5.85 -0.80 2.63
CA LEU A 54 7.24 -0.62 3.02
C LEU A 54 7.76 -1.91 3.68
N ARG A 55 8.78 -2.52 3.08
CA ARG A 55 9.49 -3.67 3.62
C ARG A 55 10.55 -3.21 4.62
N TRP A 56 10.54 -3.81 5.82
CA TRP A 56 11.58 -3.58 6.81
C TRP A 56 12.95 -4.09 6.30
N PRO A 57 14.03 -3.32 6.46
CA PRO A 57 15.36 -3.71 5.99
C PRO A 57 15.91 -4.93 6.74
N GLN A 58 15.49 -5.14 8.00
CA GLN A 58 15.91 -6.26 8.85
C GLN A 58 14.71 -7.14 9.25
N PRO A 59 14.20 -7.99 8.35
CA PRO A 59 12.99 -8.79 8.60
C PRO A 59 13.14 -9.77 9.79
N THR A 60 14.37 -10.07 10.22
CA THR A 60 14.67 -10.92 11.38
C THR A 60 14.43 -10.19 12.71
N CYS A 61 14.70 -8.89 12.79
CA CYS A 61 14.48 -8.07 13.98
C CYS A 61 13.02 -7.59 14.10
N HIS A 62 12.34 -7.47 12.96
CA HIS A 62 10.96 -6.98 12.87
C HIS A 62 9.93 -8.11 12.66
N LYS A 63 10.25 -9.35 13.10
CA LYS A 63 9.32 -10.47 13.04
C LYS A 63 8.05 -10.14 13.84
N GLY A 64 6.91 -10.07 13.14
CA GLY A 64 5.60 -9.78 13.73
C GLY A 64 5.13 -8.33 13.60
N MET A 65 5.96 -7.41 13.08
CA MET A 65 5.48 -6.06 12.74
C MET A 65 4.71 -6.08 11.43
N SER A 66 3.58 -5.36 11.40
CA SER A 66 2.84 -5.12 10.17
C SER A 66 3.69 -4.31 9.19
N LEU A 67 3.48 -4.55 7.90
CA LEU A 67 4.10 -3.75 6.83
C LEU A 67 3.29 -2.44 6.71
N PRO A 68 3.93 -1.26 6.89
CA PRO A 68 3.23 0.01 6.71
C PRO A 68 2.87 0.24 5.25
N VAL A 69 1.75 0.91 5.05
CA VAL A 69 1.27 1.37 3.74
C VAL A 69 1.78 2.79 3.52
N VAL A 70 2.44 3.00 2.39
CA VAL A 70 3.03 4.28 2.01
C VAL A 70 2.60 4.67 0.61
N ARG A 71 2.74 5.96 0.28
CA ARG A 71 2.58 6.51 -1.06
C ARG A 71 3.88 7.14 -1.53
N MET A 72 4.17 6.95 -2.80
CA MET A 72 5.36 7.52 -3.44
C MET A 72 5.05 7.83 -4.90
N ALA A 73 5.54 8.96 -5.40
CA ALA A 73 5.55 9.27 -6.82
C ALA A 73 6.66 8.49 -7.53
N ARG A 74 6.42 7.94 -8.72
CA ARG A 74 7.49 7.28 -9.50
C ARG A 74 8.54 8.32 -9.88
N GLY A 75 9.82 7.99 -9.64
CA GLY A 75 10.95 8.90 -9.82
C GLY A 75 11.05 10.00 -8.75
N GLY A 76 10.10 10.06 -7.82
CA GLY A 76 10.16 10.96 -6.68
C GLY A 76 11.17 10.50 -5.64
N THR A 77 11.50 11.38 -4.70
CA THR A 77 12.37 11.08 -3.55
C THR A 77 11.61 11.02 -2.23
N GLN A 78 10.32 11.38 -2.27
CA GLN A 78 9.47 11.46 -1.08
C GLN A 78 8.61 10.20 -0.93
N VAL A 79 8.61 9.65 0.27
CA VAL A 79 7.76 8.53 0.68
C VAL A 79 6.88 9.03 1.82
N THR A 80 5.57 9.01 1.61
CA THR A 80 4.59 9.45 2.59
C THR A 80 3.97 8.24 3.28
N LEU A 81 4.05 8.20 4.60
CA LEU A 81 3.35 7.18 5.39
C LEU A 81 1.84 7.44 5.35
N VAL A 82 1.07 6.47 4.87
CA VAL A 82 -0.40 6.57 4.78
C VAL A 82 -1.06 5.84 5.95
N ALA A 83 -0.53 4.66 6.28
CA ALA A 83 -1.01 3.87 7.39
C ALA A 83 0.10 2.98 7.98
N ARG A 84 -0.01 2.67 9.27
CA ARG A 84 0.94 1.77 9.96
C ARG A 84 0.72 0.30 9.63
N SER A 85 -0.45 -0.06 9.10
CA SER A 85 -0.80 -1.41 8.68
C SER A 85 -1.82 -1.38 7.54
N VAL A 86 -1.96 -2.51 6.84
CA VAL A 86 -3.02 -2.72 5.83
C VAL A 86 -4.41 -2.59 6.45
N ASP A 87 -4.58 -3.03 7.69
CA ASP A 87 -5.83 -3.00 8.42
C ASP A 87 -6.26 -1.56 8.74
N GLU A 88 -5.32 -0.75 9.25
CA GLU A 88 -5.54 0.68 9.49
C GLU A 88 -5.91 1.43 8.20
N TYR A 89 -5.24 1.10 7.08
CA TYR A 89 -5.56 1.71 5.79
C TYR A 89 -6.96 1.31 5.29
N LEU A 90 -7.34 0.04 5.45
CA LEU A 90 -8.67 -0.44 5.06
C LEU A 90 -9.77 0.24 5.89
N HIS A 91 -9.58 0.31 7.21
CA HIS A 91 -10.51 1.00 8.10
C HIS A 91 -10.69 2.47 7.72
N ARG A 92 -9.59 3.16 7.42
CA ARG A 92 -9.62 4.54 6.95
C ARG A 92 -10.42 4.67 5.64
N LEU A 93 -10.15 3.81 4.66
CA LEU A 93 -10.80 3.87 3.34
C LEU A 93 -12.32 3.62 3.45
N LEU A 94 -12.73 2.67 4.30
CA LEU A 94 -14.14 2.41 4.57
C LEU A 94 -14.83 3.59 5.28
N ALA A 95 -14.14 4.23 6.23
CA ALA A 95 -14.67 5.40 6.93
C ALA A 95 -14.79 6.63 6.01
N GLU A 96 -13.84 6.82 5.09
CA GLU A 96 -13.88 7.89 4.07
C GLU A 96 -15.09 7.69 3.14
N GLU A 97 -15.32 6.47 2.64
CA GLU A 97 -16.49 6.15 1.80
C GLU A 97 -17.83 6.35 2.55
N ASP A 98 -17.92 5.90 3.81
CA ASP A 98 -19.13 6.06 4.63
C ASP A 98 -19.47 7.54 4.88
N ALA A 99 -18.45 8.36 5.18
CA ALA A 99 -18.61 9.81 5.32
C ALA A 99 -19.06 10.50 4.03
N GLN A 100 -18.68 9.98 2.87
CA GLN A 100 -19.11 10.49 1.56
C GLN A 100 -20.52 10.05 1.16
N GLN A 101 -21.04 8.95 1.70
CA GLN A 101 -22.41 8.49 1.46
C GLN A 101 -23.42 8.96 2.53
N GLY A 102 -22.94 9.40 3.69
CA GLY A 102 -23.76 9.87 4.80
C GLY A 102 -24.05 11.38 4.85
N GLY A 103 -23.84 12.13 3.76
CA GLY A 103 -24.00 13.59 3.67
C GLY A 103 -25.26 14.04 2.95
#